data_AF-A0A5B7VS64-F1
#
_entry.id   AF-A0A5B7VS64-F1
#
_cell.length_a   1.000
_cell.length_b   1.000
_cell.length_c   1.000
_cell.angle_alpha   90.00
_cell.angle_beta   90.00
_cell.angle_gamma   90.00
#
_symmetry.space_group_name_H-M   'P 1'
#
loop_
_entity.id
_entity.type
_entity.pdbx_description
1 polymer ?
#
loop_
_entity_poly.entity_id
_entity_poly.type
_entity_poly.pdbx_seq_one_letter_code
_entity_poly.pdbx_strand_id
1 'polypeptide(L)'
;MSNSNVLADSNTLNSLASYDAVMGLSSGQTVRWGNLLFKIIEGRLLPLVMEAAGRAEGYALGLRDAGVITETQRDRMACVALAVTADKIHSLPPMREGLHDLTPDPVAS
;
A
#
# COMPACT_ATOMS: atom_id res chain seq x y z
N MET A 1 18.64 -26.91 4.70
CA MET A 1 17.56 -26.26 5.48
C MET A 1 16.85 -25.30 4.54
N SER A 2 15.59 -25.60 4.23
CA SER A 2 14.77 -24.92 3.22
C SER A 2 14.29 -23.55 3.67
N ASN A 3 14.67 -22.49 2.95
CA ASN A 3 14.11 -21.14 3.11
C ASN A 3 12.89 -20.88 2.18
N SER A 4 12.34 -21.92 1.55
CA SER A 4 11.28 -21.78 0.54
C SER A 4 9.85 -21.69 1.09
N ASN A 5 9.62 -21.99 2.38
CA ASN A 5 8.27 -22.01 2.96
C ASN A 5 7.77 -20.64 3.42
N VAL A 6 8.65 -19.73 3.86
CA VAL A 6 8.24 -18.43 4.43
C VAL A 6 7.60 -17.52 3.39
N LEU A 7 8.12 -17.52 2.16
CA LEU A 7 7.58 -16.74 1.04
C LEU A 7 6.24 -17.29 0.51
N ALA A 8 6.08 -18.62 0.51
CA ALA A 8 4.84 -19.28 0.11
C ALA A 8 3.71 -19.06 1.14
N ASP A 9 4.02 -19.14 2.43
CA ASP A 9 3.07 -18.84 3.50
C ASP A 9 2.67 -17.36 3.53
N SER A 10 3.62 -16.44 3.28
CA SER A 10 3.34 -15.00 3.20
C SER A 10 2.39 -14.65 2.06
N ASN A 11 2.55 -15.28 0.89
CA ASN A 11 1.64 -15.07 -0.25
C ASN A 11 0.24 -15.64 -0.01
N THR A 12 0.16 -16.77 0.71
CA THR A 12 -1.12 -17.43 0.99
C THR A 12 -1.91 -16.71 2.10
N LEU A 13 -1.22 -16.20 3.12
CA LEU A 13 -1.78 -15.31 4.14
C LEU A 13 -2.22 -13.96 3.55
N ASN A 14 -1.43 -13.37 2.63
CA ASN A 14 -1.85 -12.18 1.89
C ASN A 14 -3.09 -12.44 1.03
N SER A 15 -3.17 -13.61 0.38
CA SER A 15 -4.33 -13.98 -0.45
C SER A 15 -5.60 -14.19 0.38
N LEU A 16 -5.49 -14.89 1.52
CA LEU A 16 -6.62 -15.12 2.42
C LEU A 16 -7.09 -13.82 3.09
N ALA A 17 -6.17 -12.98 3.56
CA ALA A 17 -6.48 -11.67 4.11
C ALA A 17 -7.12 -10.75 3.06
N SER A 18 -6.66 -10.81 1.80
CA SER A 18 -7.24 -10.06 0.68
C SER A 18 -8.65 -10.52 0.33
N TYR A 19 -8.90 -11.83 0.36
CA TYR A 19 -10.23 -12.40 0.14
C TYR A 19 -11.19 -12.01 1.28
N ASP A 20 -10.77 -12.19 2.52
CA ASP A 20 -11.55 -11.86 3.70
C ASP A 20 -11.81 -10.36 3.85
N ALA A 21 -10.90 -9.51 3.37
CA ALA A 21 -11.05 -8.06 3.36
C ALA A 21 -12.19 -7.58 2.45
N VAL A 22 -12.54 -8.34 1.41
CA VAL A 22 -13.59 -7.95 0.45
C VAL A 22 -14.86 -8.80 0.57
N MET A 23 -14.86 -9.81 1.44
CA MET A 23 -16.01 -10.67 1.66
C MET A 23 -17.23 -9.85 2.12
N GLY A 24 -18.36 -9.98 1.44
CA GLY A 24 -19.60 -9.26 1.78
C GLY A 24 -19.70 -7.83 1.21
N LEU A 25 -18.67 -7.33 0.53
CA LEU A 25 -18.78 -6.09 -0.23
C LEU A 25 -19.65 -6.29 -1.47
N SER A 26 -20.46 -5.29 -1.80
CA SER A 26 -21.12 -5.22 -3.10
C SER A 26 -20.09 -5.09 -4.23
N SER A 27 -20.47 -5.44 -5.45
CA SER A 27 -19.61 -5.31 -6.64
C SER A 27 -19.00 -3.90 -6.78
N GLY A 28 -19.82 -2.85 -6.59
CA GLY A 28 -19.34 -1.47 -6.65
C GLY A 28 -18.33 -1.14 -5.55
N GLN A 29 -18.52 -1.69 -4.35
CA GLN A 29 -17.59 -1.49 -3.24
C GLN A 29 -16.26 -2.23 -3.47
N THR A 30 -16.32 -3.44 -4.01
CA THR A 30 -15.14 -4.25 -4.38
C THR A 30 -14.34 -3.57 -5.49
N VAL A 31 -15.01 -3.07 -6.53
CA VAL A 31 -14.34 -2.32 -7.62
C VAL A 31 -13.68 -1.06 -7.08
N ARG A 32 -14.38 -0.31 -6.20
CA ARG A 32 -13.82 0.90 -5.61
C ARG A 32 -12.60 0.59 -4.74
N TRP A 33 -12.65 -0.47 -3.95
CA TRP A 33 -11.52 -0.96 -3.17
C TRP A 33 -10.32 -1.33 -4.07
N GLY A 34 -10.55 -2.13 -5.10
CA GLY A 34 -9.52 -2.52 -6.06
C GLY A 34 -8.87 -1.31 -6.75
N ASN A 35 -9.67 -0.30 -7.11
CA ASN A 35 -9.16 0.94 -7.70
C ASN A 35 -8.28 1.74 -6.74
N LEU A 36 -8.55 1.70 -5.43
CA LEU A 36 -7.71 2.37 -4.43
C LEU A 36 -6.37 1.64 -4.29
N LEU A 37 -6.37 0.31 -4.22
CA LEU A 37 -5.14 -0.49 -4.20
C LEU A 37 -4.31 -0.30 -5.48
N PHE A 38 -4.97 -0.26 -6.63
CA PHE A 38 -4.31 0.00 -7.91
C PHE A 38 -3.58 1.35 -7.94
N LYS A 39 -4.16 2.40 -7.34
CA LYS A 39 -3.51 3.72 -7.23
C LYS A 39 -2.25 3.69 -6.35
N ILE A 40 -2.23 2.85 -5.31
CA ILE A 40 -1.02 2.61 -4.52
C ILE A 40 0.05 1.99 -5.42
N ILE A 41 -0.30 0.91 -6.13
CA ILE A 41 0.62 0.17 -7.01
C ILE A 41 1.20 1.05 -8.14
N GLU A 42 0.39 1.92 -8.74
CA GLU A 42 0.81 2.82 -9.82
C GLU A 42 1.56 4.07 -9.33
N GLY A 43 1.49 4.40 -8.05
CA GLY A 43 2.09 5.62 -7.50
C GLY A 43 3.60 5.69 -7.72
N ARG A 44 4.09 6.66 -8.49
CA ARG A 44 5.53 6.77 -8.83
C ARG A 44 6.35 7.60 -7.85
N LEU A 45 5.68 8.28 -6.92
CA LEU A 45 6.29 9.16 -5.93
C LEU A 45 5.73 8.81 -4.56
N LEU A 46 6.56 8.87 -3.53
CA LEU A 46 6.17 8.56 -2.16
C LEU A 46 4.92 9.31 -1.69
N PRO A 47 4.75 10.62 -1.94
CA PRO A 47 3.53 11.33 -1.54
C PRO A 47 2.25 10.79 -2.19
N LEU A 48 2.33 10.36 -3.46
CA LEU A 48 1.17 9.80 -4.17
C LEU A 48 0.78 8.42 -3.62
N VAL A 49 1.79 7.61 -3.27
CA VAL A 49 1.58 6.31 -2.62
C VAL A 49 0.92 6.51 -1.25
N MET A 50 1.40 7.47 -0.45
CA MET A 50 0.84 7.79 0.86
C MET A 50 -0.58 8.35 0.77
N GLU A 51 -0.87 9.22 -0.21
CA GLU A 51 -2.22 9.73 -0.42
C GLU A 51 -3.20 8.60 -0.78
N ALA A 52 -2.80 7.71 -1.69
CA ALA A 52 -3.63 6.56 -2.08
C ALA A 52 -3.87 5.60 -0.90
N ALA A 53 -2.84 5.36 -0.07
CA ALA A 53 -2.95 4.56 1.14
C ALA A 53 -3.94 5.16 2.13
N GLY A 54 -3.85 6.47 2.42
CA GLY A 54 -4.79 7.15 3.30
C GLY A 54 -6.24 7.13 2.78
N ARG A 55 -6.44 7.22 1.46
CA ARG A 55 -7.78 7.06 0.85
C ARG A 55 -8.31 5.63 0.98
N ALA A 56 -7.45 4.61 0.89
CA ALA A 56 -7.83 3.22 1.11
C ALA A 56 -8.26 2.99 2.57
N GLU A 57 -7.48 3.48 3.53
CA GLU A 57 -7.81 3.43 4.96
C GLU A 57 -9.14 4.15 5.26
N GLY A 58 -9.30 5.39 4.80
CA GLY A 58 -10.53 6.15 4.99
C GLY A 58 -11.76 5.51 4.35
N TYR A 59 -11.59 4.79 3.24
CA TYR A 59 -12.67 4.01 2.63
C TYR A 59 -13.08 2.82 3.50
N ALA A 60 -12.13 2.06 4.04
CA ALA A 60 -12.41 0.96 4.96
C ALA A 60 -13.11 1.47 6.23
N LEU A 61 -12.66 2.59 6.78
CA LEU A 61 -13.31 3.25 7.93
C LEU A 61 -14.75 3.67 7.59
N GLY A 62 -14.97 4.30 6.43
CA GLY A 62 -16.31 4.72 6.01
C GLY A 62 -17.28 3.55 5.80
N LEU A 63 -16.81 2.41 5.30
CA LEU A 63 -17.64 1.20 5.18
C LEU A 63 -18.02 0.65 6.56
N ARG A 64 -17.09 0.68 7.52
CA ARG A 64 -17.33 0.24 8.89
C ARG A 64 -18.33 1.16 9.59
N ASP A 65 -18.15 2.48 9.49
CA ASP A 65 -19.05 3.45 10.12
C ASP A 65 -20.45 3.43 9.51
N ALA A 66 -20.57 3.05 8.25
CA ALA A 66 -21.86 2.80 7.59
C ALA A 66 -22.48 1.44 7.94
N GLY A 67 -21.81 0.61 8.75
CA GLY A 67 -22.28 -0.73 9.13
C GLY A 67 -22.24 -1.77 8.01
N VAL A 68 -21.50 -1.51 6.92
CA VAL A 68 -21.36 -2.45 5.79
C VAL A 68 -20.42 -3.59 6.14
N ILE A 69 -19.35 -3.30 6.87
CA ILE A 69 -18.34 -4.27 7.30
C ILE A 69 -18.13 -4.21 8.81
N THR A 70 -17.63 -5.31 9.36
CA THR A 70 -17.23 -5.39 10.77
C THR A 70 -15.89 -4.70 11.03
N GLU A 71 -15.58 -4.43 12.30
CA GLU A 71 -14.27 -3.94 12.73
C GLU A 71 -13.13 -4.86 12.24
N THR A 72 -13.30 -6.18 12.39
CA THR A 72 -12.32 -7.17 11.93
C THR A 72 -12.07 -7.09 10.43
N GLN A 73 -13.11 -6.86 9.62
CA GLN A 73 -12.95 -6.68 8.19
C GLN A 73 -12.27 -5.36 7.85
N ARG A 74 -12.58 -4.27 8.56
CA ARG A 74 -11.86 -2.99 8.43
C ARG A 74 -10.37 -3.17 8.69
N ASP A 75 -10.01 -3.88 9.76
CA ASP A 75 -8.60 -4.13 10.11
C ASP A 75 -7.90 -4.98 9.03
N ARG A 76 -8.58 -5.98 8.48
CA ARG A 76 -8.05 -6.78 7.36
C ARG A 76 -7.83 -5.92 6.11
N MET A 77 -8.79 -5.07 5.75
CA MET A 77 -8.64 -4.12 4.64
C MET A 77 -7.45 -3.18 4.88
N ALA A 78 -7.31 -2.62 6.09
CA ALA A 78 -6.19 -1.75 6.45
C ALA A 78 -4.84 -2.48 6.34
N CYS A 79 -4.75 -3.73 6.82
CA CYS A 79 -3.56 -4.57 6.68
C CYS A 79 -3.18 -4.80 5.21
N VAL A 80 -4.16 -5.07 4.34
CA VAL A 80 -3.91 -5.24 2.90
C VAL A 80 -3.39 -3.95 2.29
N ALA A 81 -4.01 -2.81 2.57
CA ALA A 81 -3.54 -1.51 2.08
C ALA A 81 -2.12 -1.20 2.57
N LEU A 82 -1.80 -1.51 3.84
CA LEU A 82 -0.48 -1.32 4.41
C LEU A 82 0.57 -2.21 3.72
N ALA A 83 0.26 -3.49 3.50
CA ALA A 83 1.16 -4.42 2.82
C ALA A 83 1.48 -3.94 1.39
N VAL A 84 0.45 -3.60 0.61
CA VAL A 84 0.61 -3.06 -0.76
C VAL A 84 1.42 -1.75 -0.76
N THR A 85 1.21 -0.92 0.25
CA THR A 85 1.94 0.34 0.42
C THR A 85 3.41 0.10 0.72
N ALA A 86 3.73 -0.80 1.66
CA ALA A 86 5.09 -1.14 2.03
C ALA A 86 5.87 -1.73 0.84
N ASP A 87 5.26 -2.68 0.14
CA ASP A 87 5.82 -3.27 -1.08
C ASP A 87 6.10 -2.19 -2.13
N LYS A 88 5.16 -1.24 -2.30
CA LYS A 88 5.34 -0.16 -3.25
C LYS A 88 6.48 0.77 -2.86
N ILE A 89 6.54 1.21 -1.60
CA ILE A 89 7.60 2.12 -1.12
C ILE A 89 8.98 1.49 -1.33
N HIS A 90 9.14 0.19 -1.06
CA HIS A 90 10.39 -0.52 -1.30
C HIS A 90 10.79 -0.57 -2.78
N SER A 91 9.82 -0.47 -3.70
CA SER A 91 10.07 -0.44 -5.15
C SER A 91 10.33 0.96 -5.72
N LEU A 92 10.09 2.03 -4.95
CA LEU A 92 10.29 3.39 -5.42
C LEU A 92 11.79 3.70 -5.57
N PRO A 93 12.17 4.49 -6.59
CA PRO A 93 13.54 4.98 -6.65
C PRO A 93 13.83 5.82 -5.40
N PRO A 94 15.07 5.78 -4.88
CA PRO A 94 15.46 6.63 -3.77
C PRO A 94 15.15 8.08 -4.12
N MET A 95 14.55 8.82 -3.18
CA MET A 95 14.45 10.27 -3.31
C MET A 95 15.87 10.79 -3.52
N ARG A 96 16.17 11.31 -4.71
CA ARG A 96 17.41 12.05 -4.92
C ARG A 96 17.32 13.27 -4.01
N GLU A 97 18.01 13.20 -2.88
CA GLU A 97 18.39 14.40 -2.14
C GLU A 97 19.19 15.26 -3.13
N GLY A 98 18.61 16.39 -3.52
CA GLY A 98 19.34 17.39 -4.29
C GLY A 98 20.39 18.03 -3.38
N LEU A 99 21.55 17.39 -3.20
CA LEU A 99 22.72 18.01 -2.57
C LEU A 99 24.05 17.31 -2.87
N HIS A 100 24.34 17.05 -4.14
CA HIS A 100 25.71 16.79 -4.58
C HIS A 100 25.97 17.55 -5.88
N ASP A 101 26.09 18.89 -5.82
CA ASP A 101 26.92 19.64 -6.78
C ASP A 101 27.22 21.09 -6.36
N LEU A 102 27.55 21.31 -5.08
CA LEU A 102 28.22 22.54 -4.64
C LEU A 102 29.62 22.20 -4.14
N THR A 103 30.41 21.57 -4.99
CA THR A 103 31.87 21.69 -4.90
C THR A 103 32.23 23.01 -5.56
N PRO A 104 32.65 24.06 -4.83
CA PRO A 104 33.26 25.21 -5.48
C PRO A 104 34.58 24.76 -6.09
N ASP A 105 34.75 24.99 -7.39
CA ASP A 105 36.04 24.77 -8.06
C ASP A 105 37.14 25.51 -7.28
N PRO A 106 38.30 24.86 -7.02
CA PRO A 106 39.42 25.57 -6.43
C PRO A 106 39.91 26.61 -7.46
N VAL A 107 39.77 27.88 -7.12
CA VAL A 107 40.36 29.00 -7.86
C VAL A 107 41.87 28.75 -7.95
N ALA A 108 42.35 28.42 -9.14
CA ALA A 108 43.77 28.34 -9.42
C ALA A 108 44.38 29.75 -9.26
N SER A 109 45.46 29.82 -8.48
CA SER A 109 46.25 31.04 -8.22
C SER A 109 47.07 31.46 -9.42
#